data_AF-A0A2V7WEV2-F1
#
_entry.id   AF-A0A2V7WEV2-F1
#
_cell.length_a   1.000
_cell.length_b   1.000
_cell.length_c   1.000
_cell.angle_alpha   90.00
_cell.angle_beta   90.00
_cell.angle_gamma   90.00
#
_symmetry.space_group_name_H-M   'P 1'
#
loop_
_entity.id
_entity.type
_entity.pdbx_description
1 polymer ?
#
loop_
_entity_poly.entity_id
_entity_poly.type
_entity_poly.pdbx_seq_one_letter_code
_entity_poly.pdbx_strand_id
1 'polypeptide(L)' 'MAVPVGRTSVANQTHTLKVGDRAPDFELPGHRGGEKFRLSDARGKKNVVLAFYALDWTAT' A
#
# COMPACT_ATOMS: atom_id res chain seq x y z
N MET A 1 32.58 -0.33 -15.30
CA MET A 1 31.68 0.22 -14.27
C MET A 1 30.33 -0.47 -14.45
N ALA A 2 29.83 -1.19 -13.44
CA ALA A 2 28.55 -1.90 -13.54
C ALA A 2 27.40 -0.94 -13.27
N VAL A 3 26.45 -0.85 -14.21
CA VAL A 3 25.17 -0.18 -13.97
C VAL A 3 24.38 -1.06 -13.00
N PRO A 4 23.91 -0.55 -11.84
CA PRO A 4 23.07 -1.34 -10.96
C PRO A 4 21.76 -1.64 -11.68
N VAL A 5 21.53 -2.92 -11.99
CA VAL A 5 20.25 -3.41 -12.51
C VAL A 5 19.27 -3.45 -11.33
N GLY A 6 18.41 -2.44 -11.24
CA GLY A 6 17.43 -2.30 -10.17
C GLY A 6 16.54 -1.06 -10.33
N ARG A 7 15.45 -1.03 -9.57
CA ARG A 7 14.51 0.10 -9.52
C ARG A 7 15.24 1.33 -8.97
N THR A 8 15.49 2.33 -9.81
CA THR A 8 16.17 3.58 -9.41
C THR A 8 15.23 4.62 -8.80
N SER A 9 13.92 4.36 -8.78
CA SER A 9 12.93 5.22 -8.12
C SER A 9 12.50 4.63 -6.78
N VAL A 10 13.05 5.18 -5.70
CA VAL A 10 12.49 5.06 -4.35
C VAL A 10 11.83 6.39 -4.06
N ALA A 11 10.63 6.62 -4.62
CA ALA A 11 9.87 7.80 -4.28
C ALA A 11 9.46 7.72 -2.79
N ASN A 12 10.15 8.47 -1.93
CA ASN A 12 9.84 8.56 -0.50
C ASN A 12 8.73 9.57 -0.19
N GLN A 13 8.27 10.31 -1.20
CA GLN A 13 7.21 11.31 -1.11
C GLN A 13 6.42 11.41 -2.41
N THR A 14 5.13 11.69 -2.28
CA THR A 14 4.26 12.22 -3.33
C THR A 14 3.96 13.69 -3.01
N HIS A 15 3.19 14.39 -3.85
CA HIS A 15 2.66 15.71 -3.48
C HIS A 15 1.80 15.70 -2.20
N THR A 16 1.30 14.54 -1.77
CA THR A 16 0.30 14.42 -0.71
C THR A 16 0.73 13.56 0.48
N LEU A 17 1.76 12.72 0.34
CA LEU A 17 2.20 11.77 1.37
C LEU A 17 3.73 11.72 1.43
N LYS A 18 4.30 11.76 2.63
CA LYS A 18 5.74 11.53 2.88
C LYS A 18 5.96 10.58 4.06
N VAL A 19 7.17 10.01 4.13
CA VAL A 19 7.57 9.19 5.29
C VAL A 19 7.43 9.99 6.59
N GLY A 20 6.83 9.37 7.61
CA GLY A 20 6.56 9.98 8.91
C GLY A 20 5.17 10.61 9.03
N ASP A 21 4.49 10.87 7.91
CA ASP A 21 3.10 11.32 7.96
C ASP A 21 2.18 10.21 8.46
N ARG A 22 1.11 10.62 9.15
CA ARG A 22 0.05 9.72 9.54
C ARG A 22 -0.70 9.25 8.29
N ALA A 23 -0.74 7.93 8.07
CA ALA A 23 -1.50 7.34 6.98
C ALA A 23 -2.98 7.76 7.05
N PRO A 24 -3.59 8.25 5.94
CA PRO A 24 -5.01 8.57 5.87
C PRO A 24 -5.87 7.34 6.16
N ASP A 25 -6.96 7.52 6.90
CA ASP A 25 -7.89 6.43 7.20
C ASP A 25 -8.75 6.09 5.97
N PHE A 26 -9.09 4.82 5.82
CA PHE A 26 -9.99 4.34 4.78
C PHE A 26 -10.72 3.09 5.27
N GLU A 27 -11.88 2.82 4.67
CA GLU A 27 -12.65 1.60 4.88
C GLU A 27 -12.93 0.98 3.50
N LEU A 28 -12.58 -0.29 3.33
CA LEU A 28 -12.79 -1.04 2.09
C LEU A 28 -13.52 -2.35 2.39
N PRO A 29 -14.38 -2.83 1.47
CA PRO A 29 -14.91 -4.18 1.57
C PRO A 29 -13.76 -5.19 1.41
N GLY A 30 -13.77 -6.22 2.25
CA GLY A 30 -12.87 -7.36 2.12
C GLY A 30 -13.30 -8.32 1.01
N HIS A 31 -12.42 -9.25 0.67
CA HIS A 31 -12.73 -10.29 -0.32
C HIS A 31 -13.80 -11.27 0.18
N ARG A 32 -13.88 -11.50 1.49
CA ARG A 32 -14.90 -12.38 2.09
C ARG A 32 -16.18 -11.57 2.28
N GLY A 33 -17.32 -12.11 1.83
CA GLY A 33 -18.61 -11.42 1.93
C GLY A 33 -18.89 -10.91 3.34
N GLY A 34 -19.22 -9.61 3.44
CA GLY A 34 -19.52 -8.94 4.72
C GLY A 34 -18.29 -8.49 5.51
N GLU A 35 -17.07 -8.88 5.12
CA GLU A 35 -15.86 -8.36 5.73
C GLU A 35 -15.64 -6.91 5.32
N LYS A 36 -15.25 -6.09 6.29
CA LYS A 36 -14.78 -4.73 6.04
C LYS A 36 -13.44 -4.55 6.70
N PHE A 37 -12.52 -3.91 5.99
CA PHE A 37 -11.22 -3.56 6.49
C PHE A 37 -11.12 -2.05 6.66
N ARG A 38 -10.84 -1.60 7.89
CA ARG A 38 -10.57 -0.20 8.20
C ARG A 38 -9.14 -0.03 8.69
N LEU A 39 -8.40 0.91 8.11
CA LEU A 39 -6.98 1.08 8.41
C LEU A 39 -6.75 1.42 9.89
N SER A 40 -7.62 2.25 10.49
CA SER A 40 -7.55 2.61 11.91
C SER A 40 -7.55 1.41 12.85
N ASP A 41 -8.18 0.31 12.49
CA ASP A 41 -8.38 -0.84 13.37
C ASP A 41 -7.11 -1.68 13.56
N ALA A 42 -6.18 -1.57 12.60
CA ALA A 42 -4.88 -2.21 12.65
C ALA A 42 -3.82 -1.37 13.40
N ARG A 43 -4.09 -0.08 13.65
CA ARG A 43 -3.13 0.84 14.28
C ARG A 43 -2.74 0.36 15.67
N GLY A 44 -1.43 0.25 15.92
CA GLY A 44 -0.87 -0.20 17.20
C GLY A 44 -0.94 -1.71 17.45
N LYS A 45 -1.57 -2.48 16.55
CA LYS A 45 -1.65 -3.95 16.65
C LYS A 45 -0.69 -4.65 15.72
N LYS A 46 -0.49 -4.12 14.50
CA LYS A 46 0.38 -4.69 13.48
C LYS A 46 0.83 -3.64 12.47
N ASN A 47 1.94 -3.93 11.81
CA ASN A 47 2.37 -3.18 10.63
C ASN A 47 1.46 -3.52 9.44
N VAL A 48 1.19 -2.55 8.58
CA VAL A 48 0.34 -2.71 7.40
C VAL A 48 1.13 -2.30 6.16
N VAL A 49 1.10 -3.15 5.14
CA VAL A 49 1.68 -2.87 3.82
C VAL A 49 0.52 -2.73 2.83
N LEU A 50 0.49 -1.62 2.07
CA LEU A 50 -0.51 -1.37 1.03
C LEU A 50 0.10 -1.67 -0.34
N ALA A 51 -0.52 -2.59 -1.07
CA ALA A 51 -0.17 -2.89 -2.45
C ALA A 51 -1.28 -2.37 -3.37
N PHE A 52 -0.98 -1.35 -4.17
CA PHE A 52 -1.88 -0.84 -5.21
C PHE A 52 -1.53 -1.54 -6.51
N TYR A 53 -2.48 -2.29 -7.07
CA TYR A 53 -2.32 -3.02 -8.31
C TYR A 53 -3.63 -2.95 -9.11
N ALA A 54 -3.55 -3.08 -10.43
CA ALA A 54 -4.68 -2.82 -11.32
C ALA A 54 -5.67 -4.00 -11.40
N LEU A 55 -5.17 -5.23 -11.46
CA LEU A 55 -5.98 -6.42 -11.65
C LEU A 55 -5.32 -7.65 -11.00
N ASP A 56 -6.10 -8.49 -10.32
CA ASP A 56 -5.60 -9.74 -9.72
C ASP A 56 -5.35 -10.85 -10.76
N TRP A 57 -6.08 -10.83 -11.88
CA TRP A 57 -6.06 -11.87 -12.91
C TRP A 57 -5.73 -11.32 -14.30
N THR A 58 -4.46 -11.12 -14.61
CA THR A 58 -4.04 -10.79 -15.98
C THR A 58 -3.79 -12.07 -16.77
N ALA A 59 -4.56 -12.32 -17.83
CA ALA A 59 -4.42 -13.49 -18.69
C ALA A 59 -3.11 -13.50 -19.48
N THR A 60 -2.56 -14.70 -19.70
CA THR A 60 -1.45 -14.99 -20.65
C THR A 60 -1.81 -14.63 -22.09
#